data_AF-A0A2N8C4G0-F1
#
_entry.id   AF-A0A2N8C4G0-F1
#
_cell.length_a   1.000
_cell.length_b   1.000
_cell.length_c   1.000
_cell.angle_alpha   90.00
_cell.angle_beta   90.00
_cell.angle_gamma   90.00
#
_symmetry.space_group_name_H-M   'P 1'
#
loop_
_entity.id
_entity.type
_entity.pdbx_description
1 polymer ?
#
loop_
_entity_poly.entity_id
_entity_poly.type
_entity_poly.pdbx_seq_one_letter_code
_entity_poly.pdbx_strand_id
1 'polypeptide(L)' 'MENAMNINAKLTPAQAQALLANLREQYRLSLNDLWYADQYRLIPDGLRHGSILANSPVMAAQKHLIGALTLSLKAVK' A
#
# COMPACT_ATOMS: atom_id res chain seq x y z
N MET A 1 3.13 -9.94 -14.86
CA MET A 1 3.51 -8.51 -15.03
C MET A 1 3.16 -7.97 -16.42
N GLU A 2 2.31 -8.65 -17.19
CA GLU A 2 1.77 -8.08 -18.42
C GLU A 2 0.74 -7.00 -18.02
N ASN A 3 0.91 -5.77 -18.52
CA ASN A 3 0.10 -4.56 -18.23
C ASN A 3 0.46 -3.72 -16.99
N ALA A 4 1.73 -3.68 -16.55
CA ALA A 4 2.16 -2.68 -15.57
C ALA A 4 2.06 -1.26 -16.14
N MET A 5 1.33 -0.37 -15.46
CA MET A 5 1.24 1.05 -15.81
C MET A 5 2.25 1.87 -15.02
N ASN A 6 3.03 2.71 -15.71
CA ASN A 6 3.95 3.65 -15.09
C ASN A 6 3.26 5.00 -14.87
N ILE A 7 3.28 5.48 -13.63
CA ILE A 7 2.76 6.80 -13.25
C ILE A 7 3.95 7.73 -12.99
N ASN A 8 4.03 8.84 -13.73
CA ASN A 8 5.01 9.90 -13.47
C ASN A 8 4.37 11.03 -12.68
N ALA A 9 4.95 11.39 -11.53
CA ALA A 9 4.50 12.50 -10.72
C ALA A 9 5.71 13.29 -10.21
N LYS A 10 5.63 14.63 -10.28
CA LYS A 10 6.62 15.54 -9.68
C LYS A 10 6.07 16.07 -8.37
N LEU A 11 6.73 15.75 -7.27
CA LEU A 11 6.36 16.16 -5.92
C LEU A 11 7.56 16.84 -5.25
N THR A 12 7.30 17.87 -4.46
CA THR A 12 8.31 18.37 -3.52
C THR A 12 8.55 17.32 -2.41
N PRO A 13 9.70 17.34 -1.72
CA PRO A 13 9.95 16.45 -0.59
C PRO A 13 8.84 16.51 0.48
N ALA A 14 8.33 17.71 0.78
CA ALA A 14 7.23 17.89 1.73
C ALA A 14 5.92 17.23 1.26
N GLN A 15 5.56 17.40 -0.02
CA GLN A 15 4.38 16.74 -0.60
C GLN A 15 4.51 15.22 -0.57
N ALA A 16 5.67 14.69 -0.94
CA ALA A 16 5.93 13.25 -0.95
C ALA A 16 5.89 12.65 0.47
N GLN A 17 6.42 13.36 1.47
CA GLN A 17 6.34 12.93 2.88
C GLN A 17 4.90 12.94 3.41
N ALA A 18 4.16 14.02 3.17
CA ALA A 18 2.77 14.13 3.59
C ALA A 18 1.89 13.04 2.93
N LEU A 19 2.07 12.82 1.62
CA LEU A 19 1.37 11.76 0.90
C LEU A 19 1.72 10.37 1.44
N LEU A 20 3.01 10.11 1.71
CA LEU A 20 3.45 8.84 2.29
C LEU A 20 2.82 8.58 3.67
N ALA A 21 2.75 9.60 4.52
CA ALA A 21 2.10 9.49 5.83
C ALA A 21 0.61 9.16 5.71
N ASN A 22 -0.11 9.88 4.84
CA ASN A 22 -1.53 9.62 4.59
C ASN A 22 -1.76 8.21 4.03
N LEU A 23 -0.97 7.78 3.05
CA LEU A 23 -1.10 6.43 2.46
C LEU A 23 -0.82 5.34 3.51
N ARG A 24 0.14 5.52 4.41
CA ARG A 24 0.40 4.54 5.48
C ARG A 24 -0.77 4.44 6.44
N GLU A 25 -1.37 5.55 6.82
CA GLU A 25 -2.49 5.53 7.76
C GLU A 25 -3.74 4.91 7.13
N GLN A 26 -4.08 5.30 5.90
CA GLN A 26 -5.18 4.67 5.16
C GLN A 26 -4.97 3.16 4.97
N TYR A 27 -3.73 2.73 4.68
CA TYR A 27 -3.39 1.32 4.55
C TYR A 27 -3.56 0.58 5.86
N ARG A 28 -3.13 1.18 6.98
CA ARG A 28 -3.25 0.62 8.33
C ARG A 28 -4.72 0.44 8.71
N LEU A 29 -5.56 1.46 8.48
CA LEU A 29 -7.01 1.40 8.74
C LEU A 29 -7.68 0.30 7.91
N SER A 30 -7.45 0.30 6.60
CA SER A 30 -8.03 -0.71 5.70
C SER A 30 -7.57 -2.13 6.05
N LEU A 31 -6.30 -2.29 6.38
CA LEU A 31 -5.77 -3.59 6.79
C LEU A 31 -6.43 -4.05 8.09
N ASN A 32 -6.57 -3.17 9.07
CA ASN A 32 -7.20 -3.51 10.35
C ASN A 32 -8.66 -3.97 10.15
N ASP A 33 -9.44 -3.24 9.36
CA ASP A 33 -10.84 -3.57 9.12
C ASP A 33 -10.99 -4.91 8.39
N LEU A 34 -10.16 -5.15 7.37
CA LEU A 34 -10.17 -6.42 6.62
C LEU A 34 -9.56 -7.57 7.41
N TRP A 35 -8.62 -7.32 8.32
CA TRP A 35 -7.98 -8.38 9.10
C TRP A 35 -9.00 -9.21 9.91
N TYR A 36 -10.05 -8.55 10.38
CA TYR A 36 -11.12 -9.16 11.19
C TYR A 36 -12.41 -9.43 10.41
N ALA A 37 -12.45 -9.13 9.11
CA ALA A 37 -13.61 -9.44 8.28
C ALA A 37 -13.78 -10.96 8.13
N ASP A 38 -15.03 -11.42 8.15
CA ASP A 38 -15.35 -12.86 8.13
C ASP A 38 -14.74 -13.60 6.94
N GLN A 39 -14.65 -12.94 5.78
CA GLN A 39 -14.05 -13.49 4.56
C GLN A 39 -12.57 -13.88 4.70
N TYR A 40 -11.84 -13.32 5.68
CA TYR A 40 -10.42 -13.61 5.93
C TYR A 40 -10.16 -14.28 7.28
N ARG A 41 -11.20 -14.46 8.10
CA ARG A 41 -11.09 -14.93 9.48
C ARG A 41 -10.53 -16.35 9.61
N LEU A 42 -10.82 -17.21 8.63
CA LEU A 42 -10.35 -18.60 8.59
C LEU A 42 -8.99 -18.77 7.89
N ILE A 43 -8.46 -17.71 7.29
CA ILE A 43 -7.15 -17.75 6.63
C ILE A 43 -6.06 -17.71 7.70
N PRO A 44 -5.05 -18.61 7.67
CA PRO A 44 -3.92 -18.55 8.58
C PRO A 44 -3.21 -17.19 8.54
N ASP A 45 -2.77 -16.69 9.69
CA ASP A 45 -2.18 -15.36 9.82
C ASP A 45 -1.04 -15.08 8.82
N GLY A 46 -0.17 -16.08 8.57
CA GLY A 46 0.93 -15.97 7.62
C GLY A 46 0.51 -15.81 6.15
N LEU A 47 -0.74 -16.17 5.82
CA LEU A 47 -1.31 -16.06 4.47
C LEU A 47 -2.32 -14.92 4.36
N ARG A 48 -2.92 -14.50 5.47
CA ARG A 48 -4.03 -13.54 5.50
C ARG A 48 -3.69 -12.22 4.81
N HIS A 49 -2.50 -11.67 5.08
CA HIS A 49 -2.07 -10.42 4.43
C HIS A 49 -1.99 -10.55 2.91
N GLY A 50 -1.42 -11.65 2.41
CA GLY A 50 -1.35 -11.93 0.97
C GLY A 50 -2.73 -12.10 0.35
N SER A 51 -3.64 -12.80 1.03
CA SER A 51 -5.04 -12.97 0.59
C SER A 51 -5.81 -11.65 0.56
N ILE A 52 -5.62 -10.76 1.54
CA ILE A 52 -6.22 -9.42 1.54
C ILE A 52 -5.74 -8.62 0.32
N LEU A 53 -4.44 -8.64 0.04
CA LEU A 53 -3.87 -7.91 -1.10
C LEU A 53 -4.32 -8.47 -2.45
N ALA A 54 -4.49 -9.79 -2.57
CA ALA A 54 -5.00 -10.40 -3.79
C ALA A 54 -6.45 -10.00 -4.10
N ASN A 55 -7.25 -9.76 -3.06
CA ASN A 55 -8.67 -9.44 -3.18
C ASN A 55 -9.00 -7.94 -3.06
N SER A 56 -8.01 -7.10 -2.72
CA SER A 56 -8.16 -5.65 -2.62
C SER A 56 -7.16 -4.93 -3.54
N PRO A 57 -7.53 -4.68 -4.81
CA PRO A 57 -6.65 -4.03 -5.78
C PRO A 57 -6.14 -2.65 -5.32
N VAL A 58 -6.97 -1.90 -4.59
CA VAL A 58 -6.59 -0.60 -4.04
C VAL A 58 -5.48 -0.72 -2.99
N MET A 59 -5.55 -1.72 -2.10
CA MET A 59 -4.49 -1.94 -1.11
C MET A 59 -3.20 -2.45 -1.74
N ALA A 60 -3.30 -3.30 -2.76
CA ALA A 60 -2.13 -3.73 -3.53
C ALA A 60 -1.43 -2.52 -4.17
N ALA A 61 -2.17 -1.66 -4.88
CA ALA A 61 -1.64 -0.43 -5.47
C ALA A 61 -1.04 0.52 -4.42
N GLN A 62 -1.72 0.68 -3.28
CA GLN A 62 -1.25 1.51 -2.17
C GLN A 62 0.06 0.98 -1.57
N LYS A 63 0.20 -0.33 -1.39
CA LYS A 63 1.46 -0.95 -0.94
C LYS A 63 2.60 -0.67 -1.92
N HIS A 64 2.34 -0.79 -3.22
CA HIS A 64 3.33 -0.45 -4.26
C HIS A 64 3.73 1.03 -4.18
N LEU A 65 2.77 1.95 -4.06
CA LEU A 65 3.03 3.38 -3.99
C LEU A 65 3.78 3.79 -2.72
N ILE A 66 3.44 3.21 -1.56
CA ILE A 66 4.19 3.40 -0.30
C ILE A 66 5.65 2.98 -0.49
N GLY A 67 5.90 1.84 -1.13
CA GLY A 67 7.24 1.37 -1.46
C GLY A 67 8.00 2.34 -2.36
N ALA A 68 7.39 2.74 -3.46
CA ALA A 68 7.98 3.68 -4.41
C ALA A 68 8.33 5.03 -3.75
N LEU A 69 7.38 5.63 -3.02
CA LEU A 69 7.62 6.90 -2.31
C LEU A 69 8.72 6.77 -1.26
N THR A 70 8.76 5.67 -0.50
CA THR A 70 9.81 5.44 0.50
C THR A 70 11.19 5.35 -0.16
N LEU A 71 11.30 4.68 -1.31
CA LEU A 71 12.56 4.58 -2.04
C LEU A 71 12.97 5.93 -2.64
N SER A 72 12.05 6.63 -3.31
CA SER A 72 12.32 7.96 -3.89
C SER A 72 12.73 8.98 -2.83
N LEU A 73 12.07 9.02 -1.67
CA LEU A 73 12.45 9.92 -0.57
C LEU A 73 13.83 9.60 0.02
N LYS A 74 14.26 8.34 0.01
CA LYS A 74 15.62 7.96 0.43
C LYS A 74 16.69 8.36 -0.59
N ALA A 75 16.34 8.37 -1.88
CA ALA A 75 17.25 8.70 -2.97
C ALA A 75 17.48 10.22 -3.13
N VAL A 76 16.54 11.05 -2.66
CA VAL A 76 16.61 12.53 -2.69
C VAL A 76 17.43 13.11 -1.52
N LYS A 77 18.21 12.27 -0.82
CA LYS A 77 19.09 12.70 0.27
C LYS A 77 20.35 13.42 -0.22
#